data_AF-A0A3S4J0Y1-F1
#
_entry.id   AF-A0A3S4J0Y1-F1
#
_cell.length_a   1.000
_cell.length_b   1.000
_cell.length_c   1.000
_cell.angle_alpha   90.00
_cell.angle_beta   90.00
_cell.angle_gamma   90.00
#
_symmetry.space_group_name_H-M   'P 1'
#
loop_
_entity.id
_entity.type
_entity.pdbx_description
1 polymer ?
#
loop_
_entity_poly.entity_id
_entity_poly.type
_entity_poly.pdbx_seq_one_letter_code
_entity_poly.pdbx_strand_id
1 'polypeptide(L)'
;MSYRPEHWENMRQQLKQLGVTRQYVVIQPTARQLFKCWDNDKFSQVIDAVQRRGYQVVLTSGPAADEMACVDAIARGCETKPVTGLAGKTRFPELGALIDHADLFIGVDSAPGHIAAAVKTPVICLFGATDHVFWRPWNRRHHSVLGRKLSADA
;
A
#
# COMPACT_ATOMS: atom_id res chain seq x y z
N MET A 1 0.27 10.87 -13.52
CA MET A 1 -1.15 11.04 -13.16
C MET A 1 -1.29 12.42 -12.54
N SER A 2 -2.31 13.23 -12.86
CA SER A 2 -2.45 14.56 -12.24
C SER A 2 -3.59 14.58 -11.21
N TYR A 3 -3.23 14.77 -9.94
CA TYR A 3 -4.13 15.26 -8.91
C TYR A 3 -3.92 16.77 -8.75
N ARG A 4 -4.93 17.51 -8.29
CA ARG A 4 -4.82 18.94 -7.98
C ARG A 4 -3.96 19.18 -6.73
N PRO A 5 -3.19 20.28 -6.64
CA PRO A 5 -2.38 20.60 -5.45
C PRO A 5 -3.15 20.54 -4.12
N GLU A 6 -4.44 20.89 -4.13
CA GLU A 6 -5.34 20.82 -2.98
C GLU A 6 -5.45 19.41 -2.38
N HIS A 7 -5.39 18.35 -3.20
CA HIS A 7 -5.43 16.97 -2.69
C HIS A 7 -4.20 16.65 -1.84
N TRP A 8 -3.02 17.14 -2.25
CA TRP A 8 -1.83 16.99 -1.42
C TRP A 8 -1.90 17.84 -0.16
N GLU A 9 -2.36 19.09 -0.25
CA GLU A 9 -2.46 19.94 0.94
C GLU A 9 -3.37 19.31 2.01
N ASN A 10 -4.53 18.82 1.60
CA ASN A 10 -5.46 18.13 2.48
C ASN A 10 -4.85 16.84 3.06
N MET A 11 -4.18 16.04 2.23
CA MET A 11 -3.54 14.80 2.68
C MET A 11 -2.41 15.08 3.68
N ARG A 12 -1.59 16.09 3.41
CA ARG A 12 -0.50 16.53 4.29
C ARG A 12 -1.02 16.96 5.66
N GLN A 13 -2.16 17.67 5.71
CA GLN A 13 -2.79 18.05 6.96
C GLN A 13 -3.31 16.83 7.74
N GLN A 14 -3.96 15.89 7.06
CA GLN A 14 -4.42 14.63 7.70
C GLN A 14 -3.24 13.80 8.22
N LEU A 15 -2.17 13.66 7.43
CA LEU A 15 -0.94 12.98 7.84
C LEU A 15 -0.35 13.59 9.11
N LYS A 16 -0.26 14.93 9.18
CA LYS A 16 0.22 15.64 10.37
C LYS A 16 -0.67 15.38 11.59
N GLN A 17 -1.99 15.40 11.43
CA GLN A 17 -2.95 15.09 12.51
C GLN A 17 -2.84 13.64 13.00
N LEU A 18 -2.52 12.72 12.08
CA LEU A 18 -2.27 11.30 12.38
C LEU A 18 -0.85 11.03 12.89
N GLY A 19 -0.05 12.07 13.12
CA GLY A 19 1.30 11.95 13.67
C GLY A 19 2.37 11.49 12.67
N VAL A 20 2.10 11.57 11.36
CA VAL A 20 3.10 11.31 10.31
C VAL A 20 3.95 12.57 10.12
N THR A 21 5.17 12.55 10.66
CA THR A 21 6.08 13.71 10.73
C THR A 21 7.45 13.45 10.12
N ARG A 22 7.74 12.19 9.76
CA ARG A 22 8.96 11.74 9.07
C ARG A 22 8.64 11.07 7.74
N GLN A 23 9.68 10.64 7.04
CA GLN A 23 9.63 9.79 5.86
C GLN A 23 8.67 8.59 6.07
N TYR A 24 7.87 8.27 5.05
CA TYR A 24 6.81 7.27 5.17
C TYR A 24 6.67 6.39 3.93
N VAL A 25 6.19 5.17 4.19
CA VAL A 25 5.88 4.15 3.20
C VAL A 25 4.37 3.94 3.23
N VAL A 26 3.77 3.89 2.05
CA VAL A 26 2.36 3.53 1.90
C VAL A 26 2.28 2.03 1.66
N ILE A 27 1.48 1.33 2.45
CA ILE A 27 1.23 -0.10 2.25
C ILE A 27 -0.26 -0.31 2.00
N GLN A 28 -0.59 -0.98 0.90
CA GLN A 28 -1.95 -1.43 0.60
C GLN A 28 -1.98 -2.95 0.49
N PRO A 29 -2.32 -3.65 1.58
CA PRO A 29 -2.26 -5.11 1.61
C PRO A 29 -3.45 -5.79 0.92
N THR A 30 -4.50 -5.01 0.62
CA THR A 30 -5.78 -5.53 0.12
C THR A 30 -5.97 -5.32 -1.38
N ALA A 31 -6.80 -6.19 -1.96
CA ALA A 31 -7.43 -6.01 -3.25
C ALA A 31 -8.91 -6.42 -3.15
N ARG A 32 -9.74 -5.90 -4.05
CA ARG A 32 -11.14 -6.33 -4.19
C ARG A 32 -11.30 -7.84 -4.39
N GLN A 33 -10.30 -8.49 -4.99
CA GLN A 33 -10.24 -9.94 -5.13
C GLN A 33 -9.32 -10.50 -4.04
N LEU A 34 -9.91 -10.95 -2.93
CA LEU A 34 -9.17 -11.37 -1.73
C LEU A 34 -8.14 -12.46 -1.97
N PHE A 35 -8.33 -13.33 -2.96
CA PHE A 35 -7.35 -14.38 -3.31
C PHE A 35 -6.02 -13.81 -3.85
N LYS A 36 -5.96 -12.51 -4.18
CA LYS A 36 -4.72 -11.82 -4.53
C LYS A 36 -3.98 -11.28 -3.31
N CYS A 37 -4.64 -11.21 -2.15
CA CYS A 37 -4.04 -10.74 -0.91
C CYS A 37 -2.99 -11.75 -0.42
N TRP A 38 -1.95 -11.22 0.22
CA TRP A 38 -0.94 -12.04 0.89
C TRP A 38 -1.29 -12.24 2.37
N ASP A 39 -0.56 -13.09 3.06
CA ASP A 39 -0.83 -13.41 4.46
C ASP A 39 -0.66 -12.18 5.35
N ASN A 40 -1.66 -11.92 6.21
CA ASN A 40 -1.67 -10.76 7.11
C ASN A 40 -0.43 -10.73 8.02
N ASP A 41 -0.04 -11.87 8.59
CA ASP A 41 1.12 -11.97 9.49
C ASP A 41 2.43 -11.57 8.78
N LYS A 42 2.54 -11.87 7.48
CA LYS A 42 3.71 -11.49 6.69
C LYS A 42 3.71 -10.01 6.37
N PHE A 43 2.54 -9.40 6.14
CA PHE A 43 2.43 -7.94 6.08
C PHE A 43 2.81 -7.29 7.41
N SER A 44 2.37 -7.81 8.55
CA SER A 44 2.78 -7.30 9.87
C SER A 44 4.30 -7.32 10.04
N GLN A 45 4.96 -8.42 9.67
CA GLN A 45 6.43 -8.52 9.71
C GLN A 45 7.13 -7.50 8.80
N VAL A 46 6.60 -7.27 7.59
CA VAL A 46 7.12 -6.25 6.67
C VAL A 46 6.95 -4.85 7.26
N ILE A 47 5.79 -4.56 7.84
CA ILE A 47 5.51 -3.27 8.49
C ILE A 47 6.51 -3.02 9.62
N ASP A 48 6.74 -3.99 10.50
CA ASP A 48 7.71 -3.86 11.59
C ASP A 48 9.14 -3.71 11.08
N ALA A 49 9.52 -4.44 10.03
CA ALA A 49 10.84 -4.28 9.39
C ALA A 49 11.04 -2.87 8.80
N VAL A 50 10.02 -2.32 8.13
CA VAL A 50 10.05 -0.96 7.59
C VAL A 50 10.13 0.08 8.72
N GLN A 51 9.36 -0.10 9.78
CA GLN A 51 9.37 0.84 10.91
C GLN A 51 10.68 0.81 11.70
N ARG A 52 11.30 -0.38 11.89
CA ARG A 52 12.64 -0.52 12.49
C ARG A 52 13.73 0.18 11.69
N ARG A 53 13.54 0.39 10.38
CA ARG A 53 14.44 1.18 9.53
C ARG A 53 14.23 2.69 9.62
N GLY A 54 13.28 3.15 10.45
CA GLY A 54 13.05 4.57 10.66
C GLY A 54 11.99 5.20 9.75
N TYR A 55 11.23 4.41 8.99
CA TYR A 55 10.06 4.92 8.23
C TYR A 55 8.77 4.83 9.07
N GLN A 56 7.81 5.72 8.82
CA GLN A 56 6.42 5.49 9.24
C GLN A 56 5.69 4.68 8.18
N VAL A 57 4.76 3.84 8.61
CA VAL A 57 3.89 3.11 7.68
C VAL A 57 2.50 3.71 7.74
N VAL A 58 1.98 4.07 6.57
CA VAL A 58 0.58 4.45 6.35
C VAL A 58 -0.10 3.27 5.64
N LEU A 59 -1.03 2.63 6.35
CA LEU A 59 -1.77 1.48 5.84
C LEU A 59 -3.08 1.96 5.19
N THR A 60 -3.29 1.63 3.92
CA THR A 60 -4.47 2.00 3.14
C THR A 60 -5.23 0.78 2.64
N SER A 61 -6.51 0.97 2.29
CA SER A 61 -7.39 -0.08 1.77
C SER A 61 -8.61 0.54 1.10
N GLY A 62 -9.42 -0.26 0.41
CA GLY A 62 -10.80 0.09 0.11
C GLY A 62 -11.71 0.06 1.36
N PRO A 63 -12.95 0.56 1.26
CA PRO A 63 -13.87 0.70 2.39
C PRO A 63 -14.65 -0.59 2.72
N ALA A 64 -14.47 -1.68 1.96
CA ALA A 64 -15.22 -2.91 2.17
C ALA A 64 -14.87 -3.56 3.52
N ALA A 65 -15.85 -4.22 4.15
CA ALA A 65 -15.71 -4.73 5.52
C ALA A 65 -14.60 -5.78 5.66
N ASP A 66 -14.42 -6.62 4.63
CA ASP A 66 -13.33 -7.59 4.53
C ASP A 66 -11.96 -6.92 4.42
N GLU A 67 -11.83 -5.86 3.64
CA GLU A 67 -10.61 -5.07 3.53
C GLU A 67 -10.26 -4.38 4.85
N MET A 68 -11.26 -3.80 5.53
CA MET A 68 -11.07 -3.18 6.84
C MET A 68 -10.68 -4.21 7.92
N ALA A 69 -11.30 -5.39 7.91
CA ALA A 69 -10.93 -6.48 8.80
C ALA A 69 -9.49 -6.97 8.57
N CYS A 70 -9.03 -6.99 7.32
CA CYS A 70 -7.64 -7.28 6.97
C CYS A 70 -6.68 -6.23 7.56
N VAL A 71 -6.99 -4.93 7.39
CA VAL A 71 -6.22 -3.82 7.98
C VAL A 71 -6.12 -3.97 9.51
N ASP A 72 -7.23 -4.27 10.18
CA ASP A 72 -7.26 -4.42 11.64
C ASP A 72 -6.48 -5.65 12.12
N ALA A 73 -6.55 -6.77 11.39
CA ALA A 73 -5.77 -7.97 11.68
C ALA A 73 -4.26 -7.69 11.55
N ILE A 74 -3.84 -7.08 10.45
CA ILE A 74 -2.44 -6.72 10.20
C ILE A 74 -1.93 -5.75 11.28
N ALA A 75 -2.68 -4.69 11.57
CA ALA A 75 -2.29 -3.70 12.57
C ALA A 75 -2.19 -4.32 13.97
N ARG A 76 -3.08 -5.25 14.34
CA ARG A 76 -3.00 -5.99 15.61
C ARG A 76 -1.74 -6.85 15.70
N GLY A 77 -1.32 -7.47 14.59
CA GLY A 77 -0.12 -8.30 14.52
C GLY A 77 1.21 -7.56 14.54
N CYS A 78 1.22 -6.23 14.32
CA CYS A 78 2.46 -5.44 14.34
C CYS A 78 2.94 -5.16 15.79
N GLU A 79 4.26 -5.25 15.99
CA GLU A 79 4.98 -4.78 17.18
C GLU A 79 4.77 -3.28 17.37
N THR A 80 4.96 -2.49 16.31
CA THR A 80 4.71 -1.04 16.29
C THR A 80 3.48 -0.75 15.43
N LYS A 81 2.50 -0.02 15.96
CA LYS A 81 1.24 0.21 15.22
C LYS A 81 1.47 1.13 14.01
N PRO A 82 1.11 0.71 12.78
CA PRO A 82 1.11 1.59 11.63
C PRO A 82 -0.03 2.61 11.73
N VAL A 83 0.02 3.66 10.90
CA VAL A 83 -1.08 4.61 10.77
C VAL A 83 -2.18 4.00 9.91
N THR A 84 -3.33 3.70 10.53
CA THR A 84 -4.51 3.12 9.85
C THR A 84 -5.64 4.12 9.61
N GLY A 85 -5.48 5.36 10.06
CA GLY A 85 -6.55 6.37 10.06
C GLY A 85 -7.13 6.70 8.68
N LEU A 86 -6.39 6.39 7.61
CA LEU A 86 -6.75 6.63 6.21
C LEU A 86 -7.33 5.39 5.49
N ALA A 87 -7.26 4.19 6.10
CA ALA A 87 -7.82 2.97 5.54
C ALA A 87 -9.32 3.13 5.26
N GLY A 88 -9.74 2.77 4.05
CA GLY A 88 -11.14 2.90 3.60
C GLY A 88 -11.63 4.33 3.38
N LYS A 89 -10.79 5.36 3.53
CA LYS A 89 -11.23 6.78 3.50
C LYS A 89 -10.65 7.60 2.35
N THR A 90 -9.70 7.07 1.59
CA THR A 90 -9.05 7.80 0.50
C THR A 90 -9.75 7.58 -0.84
N ARG A 91 -9.98 8.66 -1.59
CA ARG A 91 -10.38 8.58 -3.02
C ARG A 91 -9.14 8.55 -3.92
N PHE A 92 -9.28 8.15 -5.19
CA PHE A 92 -8.12 8.02 -6.08
C PHE A 92 -7.24 9.27 -6.22
N PRO A 93 -7.75 10.51 -6.32
CA PRO A 93 -6.88 11.69 -6.38
C PRO A 93 -6.08 11.90 -5.09
N GLU A 94 -6.69 11.65 -3.93
CA GLU A 94 -6.04 11.77 -2.61
C GLU A 94 -5.03 10.65 -2.39
N LEU A 95 -5.37 9.42 -2.81
CA LEU A 95 -4.47 8.27 -2.77
C LEU A 95 -3.27 8.50 -3.71
N GLY A 96 -3.49 9.07 -4.89
CA GLY A 96 -2.40 9.47 -5.79
C GLY A 96 -1.48 10.49 -5.14
N ALA A 97 -2.03 11.50 -4.47
CA ALA A 97 -1.23 12.50 -3.75
C ALA A 97 -0.47 11.90 -2.55
N LEU A 98 -1.11 11.02 -1.78
CA LEU A 98 -0.47 10.29 -0.70
C LEU A 98 0.71 9.45 -1.19
N ILE A 99 0.54 8.77 -2.33
CA ILE A 99 1.57 7.90 -2.88
C ILE A 99 2.71 8.69 -3.53
N ASP A 100 2.43 9.78 -4.25
CA ASP A 100 3.46 10.61 -4.94
C ASP A 100 4.47 11.21 -3.95
N HIS A 101 4.02 11.48 -2.72
CA HIS A 101 4.86 12.01 -1.65
C HIS A 101 5.40 10.94 -0.68
N ALA A 102 5.18 9.65 -0.95
CA ALA A 102 5.75 8.55 -0.18
C ALA A 102 7.12 8.13 -0.72
N ASP A 103 7.99 7.59 0.14
CA ASP A 103 9.30 7.10 -0.28
C ASP A 103 9.21 5.75 -1.02
N LEU A 104 8.14 4.99 -0.75
CA LEU A 104 7.88 3.67 -1.30
C LEU A 104 6.39 3.35 -1.19
N PHE A 105 5.88 2.64 -2.19
CA PHE A 105 4.60 1.93 -2.11
C PHE A 105 4.84 0.41 -2.11
N ILE A 106 4.16 -0.30 -1.20
CA ILE A 106 4.11 -1.76 -1.18
C ILE A 106 2.65 -2.19 -1.28
N GLY A 107 2.33 -3.09 -2.20
CA GLY A 107 0.98 -3.62 -2.26
C GLY A 107 0.87 -4.87 -3.11
N VAL A 108 -0.36 -5.33 -3.31
CA VAL A 108 -0.68 -6.45 -4.20
C VAL A 108 -1.10 -5.95 -5.59
N ASP A 109 -1.33 -6.88 -6.52
CA ASP A 109 -1.87 -6.60 -7.86
C ASP A 109 -3.28 -5.95 -7.82
N SER A 110 -3.29 -4.63 -7.63
CA SER A 110 -4.48 -3.79 -7.57
C SER A 110 -4.18 -2.36 -8.07
N ALA A 111 -5.25 -1.58 -8.30
CA ALA A 111 -5.15 -0.24 -8.90
C ALA A 111 -4.11 0.69 -8.24
N PRO A 112 -3.93 0.71 -6.90
CA PRO A 112 -2.96 1.60 -6.26
C PRO A 112 -1.49 1.34 -6.61
N GLY A 113 -1.12 0.08 -6.94
CA GLY A 113 0.21 -0.21 -7.48
C GLY A 113 0.47 0.48 -8.84
N HIS A 114 -0.56 0.57 -9.69
CA HIS A 114 -0.47 1.31 -10.96
C HIS A 114 -0.45 2.82 -10.75
N ILE A 115 -1.20 3.32 -9.76
CA ILE A 115 -1.15 4.74 -9.36
C ILE A 115 0.27 5.12 -8.96
N ALA A 116 0.90 4.32 -8.09
CA ALA A 116 2.29 4.52 -7.66
C ALA A 116 3.25 4.60 -8.84
N ALA A 117 3.15 3.66 -9.80
CA ALA A 117 3.94 3.73 -11.03
C ALA A 117 3.67 5.01 -11.86
N ALA A 118 2.41 5.45 -11.93
CA ALA A 118 2.01 6.63 -12.71
C ALA A 118 2.44 7.97 -12.09
N VAL A 119 2.66 8.02 -10.78
CA VAL A 119 3.25 9.16 -10.07
C VAL A 119 4.77 9.00 -9.87
N LYS A 120 5.32 7.85 -10.28
CA LYS A 120 6.76 7.51 -10.25
C LYS A 120 7.34 7.22 -8.86
N THR A 121 6.48 6.94 -7.89
CA THR A 121 6.88 6.38 -6.59
C THR A 121 7.48 4.99 -6.79
N PRO A 122 8.61 4.65 -6.14
CA PRO A 122 9.12 3.29 -6.11
C PRO A 122 8.03 2.30 -5.68
N VAL A 123 7.96 1.15 -6.36
CA VAL A 123 6.90 0.16 -6.14
C VAL A 123 7.47 -1.23 -5.85
N ILE A 124 6.95 -1.86 -4.81
CA ILE A 124 7.01 -3.32 -4.63
C ILE A 124 5.59 -3.84 -4.79
N CYS A 125 5.37 -4.62 -5.85
CA CYS A 125 4.08 -5.21 -6.13
C CYS A 125 4.16 -6.73 -5.99
N LEU A 126 3.35 -7.28 -5.09
CA LEU A 126 3.26 -8.70 -4.81
C LEU A 126 2.24 -9.35 -5.75
N PHE A 127 2.67 -10.39 -6.44
CA PHE A 127 1.84 -11.18 -7.34
C PHE A 127 1.67 -12.60 -6.82
N GLY A 128 0.42 -13.05 -6.76
CA GLY A 128 0.05 -14.43 -6.44
C GLY A 128 -0.64 -15.10 -7.62
N ALA A 129 -1.97 -15.08 -7.61
CA ALA A 129 -2.82 -15.76 -8.58
C ALA A 129 -2.87 -15.13 -9.99
N THR A 130 -2.25 -13.97 -10.21
CA THR A 130 -2.25 -13.26 -11.49
C THR A 130 -0.85 -13.19 -12.10
N ASP A 131 -0.81 -13.19 -13.44
CA ASP A 131 0.44 -13.13 -14.17
C ASP A 131 0.98 -11.69 -14.25
N HIS A 132 2.06 -11.45 -13.51
CA HIS A 132 2.80 -10.21 -13.51
C HIS A 132 3.30 -9.75 -14.89
N VAL A 133 3.47 -10.64 -15.87
CA VAL A 133 3.87 -10.25 -17.24
C VAL A 133 2.84 -9.30 -17.85
N PHE A 134 1.56 -9.52 -17.56
CA PHE A 134 0.45 -8.73 -18.09
C PHE A 134 0.04 -7.58 -17.17
N TRP A 135 0.13 -7.78 -15.86
CA TRP A 135 -0.51 -6.89 -14.88
C TRP A 135 0.47 -6.07 -14.03
N ARG A 136 1.78 -6.23 -14.17
CA ARG A 136 2.74 -5.41 -13.39
C ARG A 136 2.54 -3.91 -13.63
N PRO A 137 2.71 -3.07 -12.59
CA PRO A 137 2.71 -1.62 -12.76
C PRO A 137 3.73 -1.19 -13.81
N TRP A 138 3.28 -0.41 -14.80
CA TRP A 138 4.14 -0.04 -15.91
C TRP A 138 5.07 1.10 -15.51
N ASN A 139 6.29 0.76 -15.08
CA ASN A 139 7.36 1.73 -14.93
C ASN A 139 8.68 1.17 -15.49
N ARG A 140 9.55 2.01 -16.07
CA ARG A 140 10.82 1.55 -16.68
C ARG A 140 12.01 1.56 -15.72
N ARG A 141 11.86 2.04 -14.48
CA ARG A 141 13.01 2.37 -13.61
C ARG A 141 12.96 1.81 -12.19
N HIS A 142 11.81 1.55 -11.59
CA HIS A 142 11.73 1.27 -10.15
C HIS A 142 10.52 0.39 -9.77
N HIS A 143 10.41 -0.82 -10.32
CA HIS A 143 9.48 -1.82 -9.79
C HIS A 143 10.20 -3.14 -9.53
N SER A 144 10.05 -3.66 -8.31
CA SER A 144 10.38 -5.05 -8.02
C SER A 144 9.08 -5.83 -7.97
N VAL A 145 8.98 -6.84 -8.82
CA VAL A 145 7.91 -7.84 -8.78
C VAL A 145 8.41 -9.00 -7.95
N LEU A 146 7.72 -9.30 -6.86
CA LEU A 146 7.90 -10.55 -6.13
C LEU A 146 6.70 -11.44 -6.44
N GLY A 147 6.94 -12.46 -7.26
CA GLY A 147 5.94 -13.45 -7.63
C GLY A 147 6.42 -14.85 -7.27
N ARG A 148 5.54 -15.64 -6.64
CA ARG A 148 5.69 -17.09 -6.55
C ARG A 148 4.48 -17.69 -7.27
N LYS A 149 4.69 -18.60 -8.22
CA LYS A 149 3.59 -19.45 -8.73
C LYS A 149 3.03 -20.20 -7.53
N LEU A 150 1.85 -19.79 -7.06
CA LEU A 150 1.09 -20.60 -6.11
C LEU A 150 0.47 -21.72 -6.96
N SER A 151 1.03 -22.93 -6.88
CA SER A 151 0.39 -24.12 -7.44
C SER A 151 -0.95 -24.30 -6.75
N ALA A 152 -2.01 -24.52 -7.52
CA ALA A 152 -3.38 -24.70 -7.04
C ALA A 152 -3.63 -26.09 -6.42
N ASP A 153 -2.65 -26.64 -5.70
CA ASP A 153 -2.76 -27.92 -5.02
C ASP A 153 -2.56 -27.69 -3.51
N ALA A 154 -3.67 -27.49 -2.82
CA ALA A 154 -3.82 -27.63 -1.38
C ALA A 154 -5.17 -28.31 -1.10
#